data_AF-A0A9W4SVK9-F1
#
_entry.id   AF-A0A9W4SVK9-F1
#
_cell.length_a   1.000
_cell.length_b   1.000
_cell.length_c   1.000
_cell.angle_alpha   90.00
_cell.angle_beta   90.00
_cell.angle_gamma   90.00
#
_symmetry.space_group_name_H-M   'P 1'
#
loop_
_entity.id
_entity.type
_entity.pdbx_description
1 polymer ?
#
loop_
_entity_poly.entity_id
_entity_poly.type
_entity_poly.pdbx_seq_one_letter_code
_entity_poly.pdbx_strand_id
1 'polypeptide(L)'
;MEKYLFWKQKDSDFPRDDPNIGPFIPDYTCRLINNGIHGRQILALEIKRQIIVEGLVQISNEDLEEENFSGHLHNVIRQIYNYLSSLQLQYGTLSSYDYHWFMYRPKNNHTELHISHALQCDSTSPSVFKSYAYLAQLAERDPTSPHHNIINRGRRQNLQLQQDPQSSENTQVFRSLSSSHYGSNVSSMITGSQETRQQPQDKEEITEQDFDVSEFKLKSSLGYGQTGGTYQCEFYGQAIALKALDLYKNSRFFYKMQNEIEIYKRLTTIQGMYIPKLVCYGYYGGGMGYIMGTTIVGTMLSFHKIEQWQKSNALKALKVIHSHNILHNDIREGNILVNEKSNIYIIDFGMSIVTDKKKLFRREESELSRLLNRYM
;
A
#
# COMPACT_ATOMS: atom_id res chain seq x y z
N MET A 1 -2.49 -32.55 -15.70
CA MET A 1 -2.58 -31.15 -15.25
C MET A 1 -1.64 -31.00 -14.06
N GLU A 2 -0.70 -30.05 -14.09
CA GLU A 2 0.24 -29.86 -12.98
C GLU A 2 -0.53 -29.48 -11.71
N LYS A 3 -0.28 -30.16 -10.58
CA LYS A 3 -1.01 -29.92 -9.34
C LYS A 3 -0.58 -28.61 -8.66
N TYR A 4 0.71 -28.31 -8.74
CA TYR A 4 1.34 -27.13 -8.15
C TYR A 4 1.99 -26.30 -9.24
N LEU A 5 1.90 -24.99 -9.09
CA LEU A 5 2.38 -24.06 -10.08
C LEU A 5 3.20 -22.97 -9.39
N PHE A 6 4.51 -22.93 -9.66
CA PHE A 6 5.41 -21.90 -9.16
C PHE A 6 5.64 -20.87 -10.26
N TRP A 7 5.30 -19.61 -9.99
CA TRP A 7 5.47 -18.53 -10.97
C TRP A 7 6.06 -17.29 -10.35
N LYS A 8 6.84 -16.58 -11.18
CA LYS A 8 7.39 -15.27 -10.87
C LYS A 8 6.31 -14.21 -10.99
N GLN A 9 6.11 -13.42 -9.95
CA GLN A 9 4.97 -12.50 -9.87
C GLN A 9 5.18 -11.17 -10.61
N LYS A 10 6.42 -10.67 -10.70
CA LYS A 10 6.72 -9.40 -11.38
C LYS A 10 6.57 -9.46 -12.91
N ASP A 11 6.56 -10.67 -13.47
CA ASP A 11 6.47 -10.95 -14.91
C ASP A 11 5.33 -11.95 -15.24
N SER A 12 4.42 -12.24 -14.30
CA SER A 12 3.45 -13.32 -14.50
C SER A 12 2.36 -12.93 -15.48
N ASP A 13 2.08 -13.82 -16.43
CA ASP A 13 0.83 -13.95 -17.17
C ASP A 13 -0.39 -14.31 -16.27
N PHE A 14 -0.30 -14.11 -14.95
CA PHE A 14 -1.47 -14.23 -14.10
C PHE A 14 -2.46 -13.13 -14.48
N PRO A 15 -3.77 -13.45 -14.49
CA PRO A 15 -4.78 -12.49 -14.89
C PRO A 15 -4.65 -11.23 -14.02
N ARG A 16 -4.60 -10.05 -14.65
CA ARG A 16 -4.43 -8.75 -13.95
C ARG A 16 -5.58 -8.43 -12.99
N ASP A 17 -6.68 -9.17 -13.12
CA ASP A 17 -7.88 -9.16 -12.30
C ASP A 17 -7.86 -10.19 -11.16
N ASP A 18 -6.77 -10.95 -10.98
CA ASP A 18 -6.65 -11.86 -9.84
C ASP A 18 -6.69 -11.08 -8.52
N PRO A 19 -7.76 -11.23 -7.71
CA PRO A 19 -7.94 -10.47 -6.48
C PRO A 19 -6.93 -10.85 -5.39
N ASN A 20 -6.17 -11.94 -5.58
CA ASN A 20 -5.15 -12.40 -4.64
C ASN A 20 -3.78 -11.77 -4.93
N ILE A 21 -3.64 -10.94 -5.96
CA ILE A 21 -2.43 -10.16 -6.21
C ILE A 21 -2.56 -8.82 -5.48
N GLY A 22 -2.07 -8.81 -4.24
CA GLY A 22 -1.99 -7.60 -3.42
C GLY A 22 -0.87 -6.64 -3.87
N PRO A 23 -0.76 -5.47 -3.22
CA PRO A 23 0.27 -4.47 -3.49
C PRO A 23 1.70 -4.91 -3.09
N PHE A 24 1.82 -5.93 -2.25
CA PHE A 24 3.10 -6.43 -1.72
C PHE A 24 3.27 -7.88 -2.14
N ILE A 25 4.15 -8.09 -3.11
CA ILE A 25 4.21 -9.35 -3.85
C ILE A 25 5.59 -9.99 -3.70
N PRO A 26 5.68 -11.22 -3.16
CA PRO A 26 6.90 -12.02 -3.19
C PRO A 26 7.42 -12.22 -4.62
N ASP A 27 8.70 -12.52 -4.78
CA ASP A 27 9.25 -12.75 -6.13
C ASP A 27 8.57 -13.92 -6.85
N TYR A 28 8.25 -14.99 -6.12
CA TYR A 28 7.48 -16.12 -6.62
C TYR A 28 6.38 -16.53 -5.62
N THR A 29 5.34 -17.17 -6.13
CA THR A 29 4.37 -17.89 -5.29
C THR A 29 4.14 -19.29 -5.83
N CYS A 30 3.89 -20.24 -4.95
CA CYS A 30 3.29 -21.52 -5.33
C CYS A 30 1.76 -21.41 -5.24
N ARG A 31 1.08 -21.87 -6.28
CA ARG A 31 -0.37 -22.00 -6.32
C ARG A 31 -0.78 -23.45 -6.47
N LEU A 32 -1.80 -23.85 -5.72
CA LEU A 32 -2.53 -25.08 -5.92
C LEU A 32 -3.53 -24.86 -7.05
N ILE A 33 -3.38 -25.59 -8.15
CA ILE A 33 -4.34 -25.53 -9.26
C ILE A 33 -5.60 -26.29 -8.83
N ASN A 34 -6.70 -25.56 -8.70
CA ASN A 34 -8.05 -26.10 -8.57
C ASN A 34 -8.82 -25.79 -9.87
N ASN A 35 -10.07 -26.25 -10.02
CA ASN A 35 -10.90 -25.98 -11.21
C ASN A 35 -11.20 -24.47 -11.45
N GLY A 36 -10.60 -23.55 -10.69
CA GLY A 36 -10.72 -22.10 -10.83
C GLY A 36 -9.59 -21.50 -11.67
N ILE A 37 -9.86 -20.34 -12.26
CA ILE A 37 -8.98 -19.67 -13.23
C ILE A 37 -7.62 -19.26 -12.63
N HIS A 38 -7.57 -18.91 -11.34
CA HIS A 38 -6.37 -18.30 -10.73
C HIS A 38 -5.56 -19.26 -9.81
N GLY A 39 -6.12 -20.40 -9.41
CA GLY A 39 -5.55 -21.25 -8.36
C GLY A 39 -5.48 -20.58 -6.98
N ARG A 40 -5.24 -21.36 -5.91
CA ARG A 40 -5.07 -20.84 -4.54
C ARG A 40 -3.60 -20.67 -4.23
N GLN A 41 -3.17 -19.47 -3.81
CA GLN A 41 -1.81 -19.27 -3.29
C GLN A 41 -1.62 -20.06 -1.99
N ILE A 42 -0.52 -20.80 -1.91
CA ILE A 42 -0.19 -21.65 -0.76
C ILE A 42 1.23 -21.43 -0.22
N LEU A 43 2.17 -20.94 -1.05
CA LEU A 43 3.54 -20.60 -0.63
C LEU A 43 3.97 -19.26 -1.21
N ALA A 44 4.78 -18.52 -0.47
CA ALA A 44 5.53 -17.37 -0.96
C ALA A 44 7.03 -17.68 -1.00
N LEU A 45 7.71 -17.18 -2.02
CA LEU A 45 9.16 -17.30 -2.13
C LEU A 45 9.78 -15.94 -2.48
N GLU A 46 10.84 -15.59 -1.77
CA GLU A 46 11.62 -14.38 -2.02
C GLU A 46 13.04 -14.77 -2.40
N ILE A 47 13.58 -14.13 -3.44
CA ILE A 47 14.90 -14.40 -3.97
C ILE A 47 15.81 -13.23 -3.67
N LYS A 48 16.92 -13.50 -2.99
CA LYS A 48 17.92 -12.49 -2.66
C LYS A 48 19.31 -13.04 -3.01
N ARG A 49 19.75 -12.71 -4.23
CA ARG A 49 21.04 -13.16 -4.79
C ARG A 49 22.25 -12.68 -3.98
N GLN A 50 22.13 -11.51 -3.37
CA GLN A 50 23.16 -10.87 -2.56
C GLN A 50 22.80 -10.91 -1.07
N ILE A 51 22.12 -11.96 -0.59
CA ILE A 51 22.07 -12.19 0.86
C ILE A 51 23.52 -12.23 1.35
N ILE A 52 23.77 -11.61 2.48
CA ILE A 52 24.97 -11.83 3.28
C ILE A 52 24.92 -13.31 3.71
N VAL A 53 25.37 -14.20 2.81
CA VAL A 53 25.35 -15.67 2.97
C VAL A 53 26.03 -16.03 4.30
N GLU A 54 27.07 -15.29 4.68
CA GLU A 54 27.79 -15.49 5.94
C GLU A 54 26.90 -15.32 7.18
N GLY A 55 25.94 -14.39 7.19
CA GLY A 55 25.09 -14.14 8.36
C GLY A 55 24.02 -15.20 8.58
N LEU A 56 23.32 -15.65 7.52
CA LEU A 56 22.23 -16.65 7.63
C LEU A 56 22.71 -18.09 7.70
N VAL A 57 23.90 -18.38 7.19
CA VAL A 57 24.50 -19.73 7.28
C VAL A 57 25.06 -19.98 8.69
N GLN A 58 25.53 -18.94 9.38
CA GLN A 58 26.18 -19.04 10.70
C GLN A 58 25.30 -18.57 11.87
N ILE A 59 24.06 -18.17 11.63
CA ILE A 59 23.13 -17.76 12.68
C ILE A 59 22.98 -18.88 13.72
N SER A 60 23.21 -18.56 14.99
CA SER A 60 22.87 -19.42 16.12
C SER A 60 21.42 -19.22 16.56
N ASN A 61 20.88 -20.15 17.34
CA ASN A 61 19.54 -19.96 17.92
C ASN A 61 19.49 -18.75 18.86
N GLU A 62 20.60 -18.44 19.56
CA GLU A 62 20.72 -17.28 20.45
C GLU A 62 20.63 -15.97 19.65
N ASP A 63 21.27 -15.87 18.48
CA ASP A 63 21.18 -14.70 17.60
C ASP A 63 19.75 -14.44 17.09
N LEU A 64 18.96 -15.51 16.90
CA LEU A 64 17.56 -15.42 16.49
C LEU A 64 16.66 -14.95 17.64
N GLU A 65 16.89 -15.45 18.84
CA GLU A 65 16.11 -15.10 20.04
C GLU A 65 16.36 -13.65 20.50
N GLU A 66 17.59 -13.15 20.34
CA GLU A 66 17.96 -11.78 20.73
C GLU A 66 17.78 -10.75 19.61
N GLU A 67 17.32 -11.15 18.42
CA GLU A 67 17.30 -10.32 17.19
C GLU A 67 18.65 -9.68 16.83
N ASN A 68 19.76 -10.27 17.30
CA ASN A 68 21.12 -9.71 17.25
C ASN A 68 21.86 -10.00 15.93
N PHE A 69 21.21 -9.75 14.79
CA PHE A 69 21.80 -9.91 13.46
C PHE A 69 21.93 -8.58 12.71
N SER A 70 22.80 -8.55 11.68
CA SER A 70 23.03 -7.33 10.87
C SER A 70 21.70 -6.72 10.37
N GLY A 71 21.61 -5.40 10.34
CA GLY A 71 20.37 -4.71 9.95
C GLY A 71 19.87 -5.08 8.54
N HIS A 72 20.76 -5.49 7.63
CA HIS A 72 20.35 -5.96 6.30
C HIS A 72 19.62 -7.31 6.36
N LEU A 73 20.11 -8.24 7.18
CA LEU A 73 19.50 -9.54 7.40
C LEU A 73 18.13 -9.40 8.09
N HIS A 74 18.04 -8.55 9.11
CA HIS A 74 16.76 -8.21 9.73
C HIS A 74 15.75 -7.72 8.71
N ASN A 75 16.16 -6.85 7.78
CA ASN A 75 15.30 -6.36 6.72
C ASN A 75 14.79 -7.47 5.78
N VAL A 76 15.62 -8.47 5.46
CA VAL A 76 15.23 -9.59 4.60
C VAL A 76 14.23 -10.52 5.29
N ILE A 77 14.48 -10.89 6.55
CA ILE A 77 13.57 -11.73 7.34
C ILE A 77 12.24 -11.01 7.54
N ARG A 78 12.29 -9.73 7.94
CA ARG A 78 11.10 -8.89 8.13
C ARG A 78 10.29 -8.74 6.84
N GLN A 79 10.95 -8.61 5.69
CA GLN A 79 10.27 -8.53 4.40
C GLN A 79 9.44 -9.79 4.11
N ILE A 80 10.05 -10.98 4.16
CA ILE A 80 9.32 -12.22 3.86
C ILE A 80 8.24 -12.52 4.91
N TYR A 81 8.50 -12.22 6.19
CA TYR A 81 7.50 -12.29 7.24
C TYR A 81 6.27 -11.42 6.94
N ASN A 82 6.48 -10.16 6.58
CA ASN A 82 5.41 -9.22 6.27
C ASN A 82 4.61 -9.64 5.03
N TYR A 83 5.26 -10.17 4.00
CA TYR A 83 4.56 -10.74 2.85
C TYR A 83 3.73 -11.97 3.22
N LEU A 84 4.28 -12.90 4.00
CA LEU A 84 3.54 -14.07 4.49
C LEU A 84 2.34 -13.65 5.33
N SER A 85 2.50 -12.63 6.18
CA SER A 85 1.43 -12.07 6.98
C SER A 85 0.34 -11.47 6.08
N SER A 86 0.71 -10.58 5.15
CA SER A 86 -0.21 -9.92 4.22
C SER A 86 -0.99 -10.90 3.35
N LEU A 87 -0.36 -12.00 2.92
CA LEU A 87 -0.99 -13.06 2.14
C LEU A 87 -1.70 -14.11 3.02
N GLN A 88 -1.62 -13.98 4.34
CA GLN A 88 -2.14 -14.94 5.32
C GLN A 88 -1.61 -16.38 5.09
N LEU A 89 -0.35 -16.51 4.64
CA LEU A 89 0.29 -17.78 4.31
C LEU A 89 1.14 -18.31 5.45
N GLN A 90 0.99 -19.58 5.82
CA GLN A 90 1.74 -20.22 6.89
C GLN A 90 3.17 -20.62 6.48
N TYR A 91 3.47 -20.72 5.18
CA TYR A 91 4.75 -21.24 4.71
C TYR A 91 5.38 -20.34 3.65
N GLY A 92 6.70 -20.18 3.75
CA GLY A 92 7.49 -19.42 2.79
C GLY A 92 8.88 -20.00 2.56
N THR A 93 9.60 -19.40 1.61
CA THR A 93 10.98 -19.77 1.33
C THR A 93 11.81 -18.55 0.99
N LEU A 94 12.99 -18.45 1.58
CA LEU A 94 14.02 -17.50 1.18
C LEU A 94 15.10 -18.27 0.42
N SER A 95 15.57 -17.74 -0.71
CA SER A 95 16.66 -18.37 -1.46
C SER A 95 17.66 -17.37 -2.00
N SER A 96 18.94 -17.74 -1.93
CA SER A 96 20.04 -17.08 -2.64
C SER A 96 20.45 -17.80 -3.93
N TYR A 97 19.67 -18.81 -4.36
CA TYR A 97 20.03 -19.88 -5.31
C TYR A 97 21.03 -20.91 -4.79
N ASP A 98 22.06 -20.48 -4.07
CA ASP A 98 23.05 -21.41 -3.50
C ASP A 98 22.56 -22.04 -2.19
N TYR A 99 21.75 -21.30 -1.43
CA TYR A 99 21.16 -21.73 -0.19
C TYR A 99 19.65 -21.45 -0.16
N HIS A 100 18.94 -22.29 0.58
CA HIS A 100 17.50 -22.24 0.75
C HIS A 100 17.15 -22.33 2.24
N TRP A 101 16.29 -21.43 2.70
CA TRP A 101 15.72 -21.45 4.05
C TRP A 101 14.21 -21.57 3.94
N PHE A 102 13.66 -22.61 4.57
CA PHE A 102 12.22 -22.86 4.60
C PHE A 102 11.64 -22.25 5.87
N MET A 103 10.49 -21.61 5.74
CA MET A 103 9.89 -20.82 6.80
C MET A 103 8.49 -21.29 7.14
N TYR A 104 8.15 -21.19 8.42
CA TYR A 104 6.86 -21.57 8.98
C TYR A 104 6.36 -20.50 9.95
N ARG A 105 5.17 -19.94 9.68
CA ARG A 105 4.45 -19.01 10.57
C ARG A 105 3.29 -19.75 11.24
N PRO A 106 3.37 -20.10 12.52
CA PRO A 106 2.33 -20.85 13.20
C PRO A 106 0.96 -20.16 13.12
N LYS A 107 -0.10 -20.92 12.86
CA LYS A 107 -1.48 -20.40 12.85
C LYS A 107 -1.93 -19.88 14.23
N ASN A 108 -1.47 -20.53 15.29
CA ASN A 108 -1.84 -20.23 16.68
C ASN A 108 -0.90 -19.21 17.35
N ASN A 109 0.23 -18.90 16.72
CA ASN A 109 1.16 -17.88 17.17
C ASN A 109 1.70 -17.11 15.95
N HIS A 110 0.86 -16.21 15.43
CA HIS A 110 1.14 -15.51 14.18
C HIS A 110 2.18 -14.39 14.31
N THR A 111 2.75 -14.15 15.52
CA THR A 111 3.88 -13.23 15.72
C THR A 111 5.23 -13.92 15.59
N GLU A 112 5.28 -15.25 15.53
CA GLU A 112 6.51 -16.02 15.38
C GLU A 112 6.81 -16.37 13.91
N LEU A 113 8.09 -16.52 13.59
CA LEU A 113 8.56 -17.09 12.34
C LEU A 113 9.63 -18.14 12.64
N HIS A 114 9.36 -19.39 12.28
CA HIS A 114 10.33 -20.46 12.39
C HIS A 114 11.10 -20.58 11.08
N ILE A 115 12.43 -20.68 11.15
CA ILE A 115 13.31 -20.71 9.99
C ILE A 115 14.14 -22.00 10.07
N SER A 116 14.19 -22.78 8.99
CA SER A 116 15.02 -23.97 8.92
C SER A 116 16.50 -23.62 8.88
N HIS A 117 17.35 -24.61 9.19
CA HIS A 117 18.76 -24.54 8.82
C HIS A 117 18.91 -24.31 7.30
N ALA A 118 20.03 -23.70 6.92
CA ALA A 118 20.35 -23.45 5.52
C ALA A 118 20.53 -24.78 4.76
N LEU A 119 19.81 -24.94 3.65
CA LEU A 119 19.95 -26.08 2.75
C LEU A 119 20.73 -25.67 1.50
N GLN A 120 21.88 -26.30 1.26
CA GLN A 120 22.68 -26.07 0.05
C GLN A 120 21.97 -26.58 -1.21
N CYS A 121 22.22 -25.90 -2.34
CA CYS A 121 21.61 -26.17 -3.63
C CYS A 121 21.91 -27.59 -4.17
N ASP A 122 23.09 -28.12 -3.85
CA ASP A 122 23.58 -29.44 -4.24
C ASP A 122 23.33 -30.52 -3.17
N SER A 123 22.62 -30.19 -2.09
CA SER A 123 22.23 -31.18 -1.08
C SER A 123 21.47 -32.35 -1.71
N THR A 124 21.77 -33.56 -1.26
CA THR A 124 21.10 -34.80 -1.71
C THR A 124 20.23 -35.43 -0.64
N SER A 125 20.35 -35.01 0.63
CA SER A 125 19.64 -35.59 1.77
C SER A 125 19.26 -34.54 2.84
N PRO A 126 18.09 -33.89 2.71
CA PRO A 126 17.17 -33.95 1.58
C PRO A 126 17.67 -33.11 0.40
N SER A 127 17.22 -33.42 -0.81
CA SER A 127 17.43 -32.51 -1.94
C SER A 127 16.54 -31.28 -1.86
N VAL A 128 16.99 -30.16 -2.45
CA VAL A 128 16.21 -28.92 -2.53
C VAL A 128 14.84 -29.19 -3.14
N PHE A 129 14.78 -29.94 -4.25
CA PHE A 129 13.53 -30.29 -4.90
C PHE A 129 12.57 -31.07 -3.98
N LYS A 130 13.07 -32.08 -3.25
CA LYS A 130 12.27 -32.84 -2.27
C LYS A 130 11.74 -31.93 -1.16
N SER A 131 12.55 -30.97 -0.71
CA SER A 131 12.19 -30.04 0.35
C SER A 131 11.08 -29.08 -0.09
N TYR A 132 11.17 -28.50 -1.29
CA TYR A 132 10.08 -27.71 -1.87
C TYR A 132 8.79 -28.52 -2.07
N ALA A 133 8.91 -29.75 -2.57
CA ALA A 133 7.75 -30.62 -2.76
C ALA A 133 7.07 -30.95 -1.42
N TYR A 134 7.86 -31.22 -0.38
CA TYR A 134 7.35 -31.48 0.97
C TYR A 134 6.66 -30.24 1.55
N LEU A 135 7.27 -29.05 1.45
CA LEU A 135 6.66 -27.81 1.92
C LEU A 135 5.34 -27.51 1.19
N ALA A 136 5.28 -27.73 -0.13
CA ALA A 136 4.05 -27.56 -0.91
C ALA A 136 2.94 -28.53 -0.47
N GLN A 137 3.28 -29.77 -0.10
CA GLN A 137 2.31 -30.72 0.46
C GLN A 137 1.80 -30.30 1.85
N LEU A 138 2.66 -29.73 2.70
CA LEU A 138 2.23 -29.17 3.99
C LEU A 138 1.30 -27.98 3.78
N ALA A 139 1.66 -27.08 2.88
CA ALA A 139 0.88 -25.91 2.55
C ALA A 139 -0.45 -26.25 1.85
N GLU A 140 -0.53 -27.33 1.07
CA GLU A 140 -1.80 -27.82 0.55
C GLU A 140 -2.80 -28.13 1.68
N ARG A 141 -2.31 -28.77 2.76
CA ARG A 141 -3.14 -29.25 3.88
C ARG A 141 -3.56 -28.11 4.80
N ASP A 142 -2.63 -27.20 5.14
CA ASP A 142 -2.91 -26.07 6.05
C ASP A 142 -2.15 -24.80 5.63
N PRO A 143 -2.58 -24.11 4.56
CA PRO A 143 -1.82 -22.99 4.01
C PRO A 143 -1.92 -21.71 4.83
N THR A 144 -2.86 -21.61 5.77
CA THR A 144 -3.28 -20.29 6.30
C THR A 144 -2.79 -20.02 7.70
N SER A 145 -2.15 -18.88 7.89
CA SER A 145 -1.91 -18.28 9.21
C SER A 145 -2.51 -16.87 9.22
N PRO A 146 -3.15 -16.41 10.33
CA PRO A 146 -3.72 -15.08 10.39
C PRO A 146 -2.68 -13.97 10.22
N HIS A 147 -3.14 -12.76 9.90
CA HIS A 147 -2.30 -11.57 9.89
C HIS A 147 -1.92 -11.17 11.33
N HIS A 148 -0.67 -10.76 11.57
CA HIS A 148 -0.19 -10.53 12.94
C HIS A 148 -0.86 -9.35 13.67
N ASN A 149 -1.38 -8.37 12.94
CA ASN A 149 -1.99 -7.14 13.49
C ASN A 149 -3.52 -7.20 13.74
N ILE A 150 -4.16 -8.38 13.69
CA ILE A 150 -5.64 -8.50 13.79
C ILE A 150 -6.24 -7.95 15.11
N ILE A 151 -5.41 -7.65 16.12
CA ILE A 151 -5.86 -7.26 17.47
C ILE A 151 -6.43 -5.82 17.56
N ASN A 152 -6.23 -4.93 16.56
CA ASN A 152 -6.64 -3.52 16.68
C ASN A 152 -7.97 -3.12 16.01
N ARG A 153 -8.75 -4.08 15.47
CA ARG A 153 -10.02 -3.78 14.76
C ARG A 153 -11.05 -2.98 15.59
N GLY A 154 -11.09 -3.16 16.91
CA GLY A 154 -12.14 -2.57 17.76
C GLY A 154 -11.93 -1.11 18.17
N ARG A 155 -10.70 -0.57 18.06
CA ARG A 155 -10.37 0.74 18.65
C ARG A 155 -10.53 1.92 17.69
N ARG A 156 -10.31 1.74 16.38
CA ARG A 156 -10.37 2.85 15.40
C ARG A 156 -11.71 2.99 14.68
N GLN A 157 -12.43 1.89 14.41
CA GLN A 157 -13.77 1.95 13.79
C GLN A 157 -14.77 2.79 14.61
N ASN A 158 -14.67 2.76 15.94
CA ASN A 158 -15.56 3.53 16.82
C ASN A 158 -15.25 5.03 16.89
N LEU A 159 -14.05 5.49 16.51
CA LEU A 159 -13.70 6.92 16.58
C LEU A 159 -14.18 7.73 15.36
N GLN A 160 -14.42 7.10 14.21
CA GLN A 160 -14.87 7.81 12.99
C GLN A 160 -16.35 7.58 12.64
N LEU A 161 -16.99 6.52 13.15
CA LEU A 161 -18.44 6.29 12.97
C LEU A 161 -19.32 7.07 13.96
N GLN A 162 -18.74 7.85 14.88
CA GLN A 162 -19.48 8.69 15.84
C GLN A 162 -19.71 10.14 15.40
N GLN A 163 -19.44 10.49 14.13
CA GLN A 163 -19.74 11.83 13.60
C GLN A 163 -21.09 11.90 12.87
N ASP A 164 -22.15 11.36 13.48
CA ASP A 164 -23.55 11.65 13.13
C ASP A 164 -24.31 12.06 14.40
N PRO A 165 -24.91 13.26 14.49
CA PRO A 165 -25.41 13.79 15.74
C PRO A 165 -26.88 13.45 15.95
N GLN A 166 -27.25 12.22 16.31
CA GLN A 166 -28.52 11.96 17.00
C GLN A 166 -28.48 10.74 17.92
N SER A 167 -29.14 10.92 19.07
CA SER A 167 -29.46 9.96 20.14
C SER A 167 -28.43 9.83 21.28
N SER A 168 -28.70 10.66 22.28
CA SER A 168 -28.30 10.52 23.67
C SER A 168 -28.83 9.22 24.27
N GLU A 169 -27.95 8.38 24.81
CA GLU A 169 -28.29 7.53 25.95
C GLU A 169 -27.05 7.14 26.77
N ASN A 170 -27.21 7.24 28.09
CA ASN A 170 -26.20 7.06 29.11
C ASN A 170 -25.72 5.60 29.19
N THR A 171 -24.41 5.37 29.27
CA THR A 171 -23.89 4.22 30.01
C THR A 171 -22.55 4.55 30.65
N GLN A 172 -22.54 4.53 31.99
CA GLN A 172 -21.36 4.68 32.83
C GLN A 172 -20.57 3.35 32.92
N VAL A 173 -19.35 3.46 33.45
CA VAL A 173 -18.48 2.42 34.05
C VAL A 173 -17.69 1.56 33.02
N PHE A 174 -16.37 1.37 33.05
CA PHE A 174 -15.37 1.34 34.13
C PHE A 174 -14.03 1.97 33.69
N ARG A 175 -13.46 2.84 34.54
CA ARG A 175 -12.02 3.14 34.54
C ARG A 175 -11.35 2.20 35.54
N SER A 176 -10.44 1.36 35.07
CA SER A 176 -9.41 0.74 35.90
C SER A 176 -8.05 1.32 35.50
N LEU A 177 -7.45 2.04 36.45
CA LEU A 177 -6.12 2.62 36.39
C LEU A 177 -5.04 1.53 36.47
N SER A 178 -3.93 1.75 35.77
CA SER A 178 -2.58 1.30 36.18
C SER A 178 -1.57 2.31 35.66
N SER A 179 -0.65 2.67 36.55
CA SER A 179 0.04 3.95 36.68
C SER A 179 1.48 3.96 36.16
N SER A 180 1.95 5.14 35.74
CA SER A 180 3.17 5.82 36.26
C SER A 180 3.28 7.20 35.56
N HIS A 181 2.88 8.32 36.19
CA HIS A 181 3.60 9.20 37.12
C HIS A 181 4.89 9.83 36.59
N TYR A 182 4.78 11.09 36.13
CA TYR A 182 5.39 12.34 36.67
C TYR A 182 4.69 13.48 35.88
N GLY A 183 4.04 14.51 36.41
CA GLY A 183 3.97 15.06 37.75
C GLY A 183 4.35 16.56 37.69
N SER A 184 3.39 17.46 37.44
CA SER A 184 3.33 18.80 38.06
C SER A 184 2.08 19.59 37.64
N ASN A 185 1.24 19.86 38.64
CA ASN A 185 0.02 20.68 38.62
C ASN A 185 0.32 22.16 38.41
N VAL A 186 -0.66 22.92 37.87
CA VAL A 186 -1.27 24.09 38.54
C VAL A 186 -2.68 24.31 37.97
N SER A 187 -3.67 24.32 38.86
CA SER A 187 -5.05 24.77 38.61
C SER A 187 -5.13 26.30 38.65
N SER A 188 -5.95 26.90 37.77
CA SER A 188 -6.69 28.11 38.14
C SER A 188 -8.09 28.07 37.52
N MET A 189 -9.09 28.14 38.38
CA MET A 189 -10.49 28.36 38.04
C MET A 189 -10.69 29.85 37.75
N ILE A 190 -11.26 30.19 36.60
CA ILE A 190 -11.97 31.46 36.40
C ILE A 190 -13.27 31.17 35.65
N THR A 191 -14.38 31.36 36.36
CA THR A 191 -15.74 31.51 35.85
C THR A 191 -15.87 32.84 35.10
N GLY A 192 -16.37 32.82 33.87
CA GLY A 192 -16.67 34.02 33.09
C GLY A 192 -17.54 33.70 31.88
N SER A 193 -18.69 34.35 31.81
CA SER A 193 -19.82 34.17 30.91
C SER A 193 -19.59 34.56 29.44
N GLN A 194 -20.27 33.82 28.55
CA GLN A 194 -20.83 34.20 27.24
C GLN A 194 -19.96 34.98 26.25
N GLU A 195 -19.63 34.33 25.12
CA GLU A 195 -19.92 34.84 23.78
C GLU A 195 -19.71 33.71 22.75
N THR A 196 -20.79 33.25 22.14
CA THR A 196 -20.79 32.23 21.08
C THR A 196 -20.24 32.82 19.78
N ARG A 197 -18.91 32.86 19.67
CA ARG A 197 -18.25 32.91 18.37
C ARG A 197 -18.25 31.48 17.81
N GLN A 198 -19.15 31.20 16.88
CA GLN A 198 -19.03 30.01 16.04
C GLN A 198 -17.73 30.14 15.25
N GLN A 199 -16.68 29.47 15.72
CA GLN A 199 -15.49 29.25 14.92
C GLN A 199 -15.86 28.32 13.75
N PRO A 200 -15.25 28.51 12.56
CA PRO A 200 -15.45 27.59 11.45
C PRO A 200 -15.07 26.18 11.90
N GLN A 201 -15.86 25.17 11.55
CA GLN A 201 -15.47 23.77 11.69
C GLN A 201 -14.08 23.60 11.05
N ASP A 202 -13.07 23.33 11.89
CA ASP A 202 -11.73 23.04 11.44
C ASP A 202 -11.83 21.92 10.40
N LYS A 203 -11.43 22.22 9.17
CA LYS A 203 -11.23 21.17 8.16
C LYS A 203 -10.12 20.29 8.71
N GLU A 204 -10.45 19.11 9.24
CA GLU A 204 -9.47 18.14 9.70
C GLU A 204 -8.43 17.93 8.59
N GLU A 205 -7.22 18.37 8.87
CA GLU A 205 -6.10 18.20 7.95
C GLU A 205 -5.71 16.72 7.94
N ILE A 206 -5.64 16.13 6.75
CA ILE A 206 -5.26 14.71 6.62
C ILE A 206 -3.78 14.57 7.01
N THR A 207 -3.53 13.89 8.12
CA THR A 207 -2.18 13.59 8.61
C THR A 207 -1.69 12.21 8.14
N GLU A 208 -0.37 12.03 8.18
CA GLU A 208 0.25 10.72 7.98
C GLU A 208 -0.18 9.77 9.09
N GLN A 209 -0.48 8.52 8.73
CA GLN A 209 -0.92 7.50 9.68
C GLN A 209 -0.12 6.20 9.49
N ASP A 210 -0.23 5.30 10.46
CA ASP A 210 0.20 3.91 10.30
C ASP A 210 -1.05 3.03 10.23
N PHE A 211 -1.27 2.44 9.06
CA PHE A 211 -2.45 1.65 8.76
C PHE A 211 -2.19 0.16 8.88
N ASP A 212 -3.16 -0.51 9.49
CA ASP A 212 -3.23 -1.96 9.40
C ASP A 212 -3.75 -2.42 8.02
N VAL A 213 -3.26 -3.56 7.56
CA VAL A 213 -3.67 -4.13 6.27
C VAL A 213 -5.18 -4.42 6.23
N SER A 214 -5.78 -4.74 7.39
CA SER A 214 -7.20 -5.09 7.47
C SER A 214 -8.13 -3.88 7.36
N GLU A 215 -7.60 -2.65 7.40
CA GLU A 215 -8.35 -1.42 7.14
C GLU A 215 -8.70 -1.26 5.65
N PHE A 216 -8.02 -2.01 4.78
CA PHE A 216 -8.15 -1.91 3.32
C PHE A 216 -8.65 -3.23 2.72
N LYS A 217 -9.86 -3.19 2.14
CA LYS A 217 -10.40 -4.30 1.36
C LYS A 217 -10.12 -4.07 -0.12
N LEU A 218 -9.02 -4.64 -0.61
CA LEU A 218 -8.62 -4.59 -2.02
C LEU A 218 -9.64 -5.27 -2.92
N LYS A 219 -9.85 -4.71 -4.11
CA LYS A 219 -10.75 -5.21 -5.16
C LYS A 219 -9.92 -5.54 -6.41
N SER A 220 -9.90 -4.65 -7.39
CA SER A 220 -9.22 -4.85 -8.68
C SER A 220 -8.00 -3.94 -8.85
N SER A 221 -7.07 -4.32 -9.73
CA SER A 221 -6.00 -3.42 -10.17
C SER A 221 -6.57 -2.35 -11.11
N LEU A 222 -6.20 -1.09 -10.89
CA LEU A 222 -6.54 0.05 -11.74
C LEU A 222 -5.39 0.45 -12.68
N GLY A 223 -4.15 0.13 -12.31
CA GLY A 223 -2.97 0.42 -13.12
C GLY A 223 -1.66 0.15 -12.39
N TYR A 224 -0.55 0.13 -13.13
CA TYR A 224 0.80 -0.04 -12.59
C TYR A 224 1.70 1.10 -13.07
N GLY A 225 2.48 1.65 -12.15
CA GLY A 225 3.44 2.72 -12.39
C GLY A 225 4.79 2.45 -11.74
N GLN A 226 5.68 3.45 -11.76
CA GLN A 226 7.03 3.32 -11.20
C GLN A 226 7.01 3.10 -9.68
N THR A 227 6.04 3.66 -8.97
CA THR A 227 5.86 3.53 -7.51
C THR A 227 5.12 2.26 -7.10
N GLY A 228 4.81 1.34 -8.02
CA GLY A 228 3.99 0.16 -7.75
C GLY A 228 2.60 0.23 -8.38
N GLY A 229 1.66 -0.53 -7.81
CA GLY A 229 0.29 -0.64 -8.32
C GLY A 229 -0.68 0.35 -7.70
N THR A 230 -1.71 0.70 -8.45
CA THR A 230 -2.91 1.40 -7.98
C THR A 230 -4.08 0.43 -8.02
N TYR A 231 -4.83 0.34 -6.93
CA TYR A 231 -5.88 -0.65 -6.74
C TYR A 231 -7.20 0.03 -6.36
N GLN A 232 -8.31 -0.50 -6.85
CA GLN A 232 -9.60 -0.20 -6.28
C GLN A 232 -9.66 -0.86 -4.90
N CYS A 233 -10.02 -0.08 -3.90
CA CYS A 233 -10.05 -0.53 -2.51
C CYS A 233 -11.27 0.05 -1.79
N GLU A 234 -11.75 -0.65 -0.78
CA GLU A 234 -12.73 -0.13 0.17
C GLU A 234 -12.02 0.15 1.50
N PHE A 235 -12.10 1.41 1.93
CA PHE A 235 -11.48 1.95 3.15
C PHE A 235 -12.59 2.59 3.99
N TYR A 236 -12.88 2.03 5.16
CA TYR A 236 -14.02 2.42 6.02
C TYR A 236 -15.36 2.58 5.25
N GLY A 237 -15.66 1.64 4.36
CA GLY A 237 -16.88 1.64 3.54
C GLY A 237 -16.83 2.56 2.30
N GLN A 238 -15.80 3.39 2.17
CA GLN A 238 -15.61 4.26 1.00
C GLN A 238 -14.76 3.56 -0.06
N ALA A 239 -15.24 3.59 -1.32
CA ALA A 239 -14.43 3.17 -2.45
C ALA A 239 -13.36 4.22 -2.82
N ILE A 240 -12.09 3.80 -2.84
CA ILE A 240 -10.92 4.63 -3.14
C ILE A 240 -10.02 3.97 -4.19
N ALA A 241 -9.20 4.79 -4.86
CA ALA A 241 -8.02 4.36 -5.58
C ALA A 241 -6.84 4.40 -4.60
N LEU A 242 -6.32 3.23 -4.25
CA LEU A 242 -5.20 3.04 -3.34
C LEU A 242 -3.92 2.83 -4.15
N LYS A 243 -3.04 3.82 -4.18
CA LYS A 243 -1.69 3.71 -4.72
C LYS A 243 -0.78 3.18 -3.60
N ALA A 244 -0.05 2.11 -3.86
CA ALA A 244 0.77 1.46 -2.85
C ALA A 244 2.21 1.26 -3.32
N LEU A 245 3.16 1.60 -2.46
CA LEU A 245 4.58 1.45 -2.66
C LEU A 245 5.14 0.38 -1.72
N ASP A 246 5.70 -0.67 -2.31
CA ASP A 246 6.52 -1.66 -1.62
C ASP A 246 7.88 -1.04 -1.21
N LEU A 247 8.07 -0.78 0.09
CA LEU A 247 9.28 -0.13 0.57
C LEU A 247 10.50 -1.07 0.52
N TYR A 248 10.33 -2.39 0.53
CA TYR A 248 11.45 -3.32 0.42
C TYR A 248 12.00 -3.40 -1.00
N LYS A 249 11.11 -3.36 -2.01
CA LYS A 249 11.50 -3.50 -3.43
C LYS A 249 11.69 -2.18 -4.15
N ASN A 250 10.99 -1.14 -3.71
CA ASN A 250 10.84 0.11 -4.47
C ASN A 250 11.09 1.37 -3.63
N SER A 251 11.78 1.29 -2.49
CA SER A 251 12.14 2.44 -1.63
C SER A 251 12.72 3.64 -2.37
N ARG A 252 13.48 3.42 -3.45
CA ARG A 252 14.02 4.50 -4.30
C ARG A 252 12.96 5.43 -4.89
N PHE A 253 11.70 5.01 -4.96
CA PHE A 253 10.58 5.82 -5.45
C PHE A 253 9.75 6.47 -4.33
N PHE A 254 10.14 6.30 -3.07
CA PHE A 254 9.44 6.87 -1.92
C PHE A 254 9.32 8.39 -2.02
N TYR A 255 10.40 9.07 -2.44
CA TYR A 255 10.40 10.53 -2.63
C TYR A 255 9.33 11.00 -3.63
N LYS A 256 8.99 10.19 -4.64
CA LYS A 256 7.94 10.53 -5.62
C LYS A 256 6.55 10.47 -4.98
N MET A 257 6.30 9.46 -4.17
CA MET A 257 5.03 9.32 -3.46
C MET A 257 4.86 10.43 -2.41
N GLN A 258 5.92 10.79 -1.69
CA GLN A 258 5.92 11.94 -0.79
C GLN A 258 5.66 13.26 -1.54
N ASN A 259 6.35 13.47 -2.66
CA ASN A 259 6.14 14.66 -3.50
C ASN A 259 4.69 14.76 -3.97
N GLU A 260 4.11 13.66 -4.44
CA GLU A 260 2.71 13.64 -4.88
C GLU A 260 1.75 14.07 -3.76
N ILE A 261 1.87 13.50 -2.55
CA ILE A 261 1.04 13.86 -1.40
C ILE A 261 1.18 15.35 -1.05
N GLU A 262 2.41 15.84 -1.07
CA GLU A 262 2.75 17.23 -0.73
C GLU A 262 2.20 18.22 -1.77
N ILE A 263 2.11 17.81 -3.04
CA ILE A 263 1.41 18.57 -4.08
C ILE A 263 -0.11 18.53 -3.87
N TYR A 264 -0.70 17.38 -3.52
CA TYR A 264 -2.13 17.30 -3.20
C TYR A 264 -2.51 18.23 -2.02
N LYS A 265 -1.66 18.33 -1.00
CA LYS A 265 -1.84 19.27 0.12
C LYS A 265 -1.83 20.74 -0.31
N ARG A 266 -1.00 21.11 -1.30
CA ARG A 266 -1.02 22.46 -1.89
C ARG A 266 -2.25 22.74 -2.75
N LEU A 267 -2.82 21.69 -3.34
CA LEU A 267 -3.94 21.76 -4.28
C LEU A 267 -5.30 21.46 -3.62
N THR A 268 -5.43 21.62 -2.31
CA THR A 268 -6.65 21.30 -1.53
C THR A 268 -7.92 21.97 -2.05
N THR A 269 -7.82 23.20 -2.55
CA THR A 269 -8.97 23.98 -3.07
C THR A 269 -9.53 23.46 -4.40
N ILE A 270 -8.78 22.61 -5.11
CA ILE A 270 -9.15 22.11 -6.45
C ILE A 270 -9.43 20.59 -6.46
N GLN A 271 -9.24 19.93 -5.32
CA GLN A 271 -9.55 18.52 -5.12
C GLN A 271 -11.05 18.25 -5.31
N GLY A 272 -11.38 17.20 -6.04
CA GLY A 272 -12.74 16.84 -6.46
C GLY A 272 -13.28 17.66 -7.64
N MET A 273 -12.54 18.65 -8.13
CA MET A 273 -12.93 19.45 -9.31
C MET A 273 -12.04 19.15 -10.52
N TYR A 274 -10.72 19.16 -10.31
CA TYR A 274 -9.72 18.98 -11.37
C TYR A 274 -8.71 17.88 -11.08
N ILE A 275 -8.59 17.49 -9.81
CA ILE A 275 -7.79 16.36 -9.35
C ILE A 275 -8.65 15.54 -8.37
N PRO A 276 -8.38 14.25 -8.14
CA PRO A 276 -9.04 13.46 -7.10
C PRO A 276 -8.97 14.12 -5.71
N LYS A 277 -9.86 13.74 -4.79
CA LYS A 277 -9.67 14.10 -3.38
C LYS A 277 -8.69 13.14 -2.74
N LEU A 278 -7.71 13.66 -2.00
CA LEU A 278 -6.88 12.87 -1.09
C LEU A 278 -7.77 12.40 0.07
N VAL A 279 -7.71 11.12 0.39
CA VAL A 279 -8.53 10.49 1.44
C VAL A 279 -7.65 10.05 2.61
N CYS A 280 -6.52 9.42 2.33
CA CYS A 280 -5.59 8.94 3.34
C CYS A 280 -4.17 8.80 2.76
N TYR A 281 -3.17 8.80 3.63
CA TYR A 281 -1.80 8.42 3.27
C TYR A 281 -1.00 8.03 4.51
N GLY A 282 0.03 7.21 4.33
CA GLY A 282 0.92 6.83 5.42
C GLY A 282 1.53 5.45 5.27
N TYR A 283 2.13 4.96 6.35
CA TYR A 283 2.72 3.63 6.41
C TYR A 283 1.64 2.55 6.41
N TYR A 284 1.99 1.39 5.89
CA TYR A 284 1.09 0.25 5.71
C TYR A 284 1.74 -1.03 6.21
N GLY A 285 1.00 -1.79 7.02
CA GLY A 285 1.38 -3.14 7.43
C GLY A 285 2.68 -3.18 8.24
N GLY A 286 2.83 -2.31 9.24
CA GLY A 286 4.02 -2.28 10.10
C GLY A 286 5.29 -1.82 9.38
N GLY A 287 5.16 -0.88 8.44
CA GLY A 287 6.28 -0.36 7.65
C GLY A 287 6.65 -1.19 6.43
N MET A 288 5.85 -2.20 6.06
CA MET A 288 6.02 -2.96 4.82
C MET A 288 5.90 -2.07 3.58
N GLY A 289 5.01 -1.08 3.65
CA GLY A 289 4.73 -0.20 2.55
C GLY A 289 4.38 1.21 2.96
N TYR A 290 4.19 2.01 1.93
CA TYR A 290 3.61 3.34 2.05
C TYR A 290 2.48 3.50 1.04
N ILE A 291 1.36 4.08 1.46
CA ILE A 291 0.14 4.15 0.66
C ILE A 291 -0.37 5.57 0.55
N MET A 292 -1.14 5.81 -0.51
CA MET A 292 -1.90 7.02 -0.75
C MET A 292 -3.26 6.63 -1.34
N GLY A 293 -4.34 6.97 -0.65
CA GLY A 293 -5.71 6.75 -1.07
C GLY A 293 -6.34 8.03 -1.62
N THR A 294 -6.95 7.96 -2.80
CA THR A 294 -7.72 9.06 -3.39
C THR A 294 -9.12 8.61 -3.83
N THR A 295 -10.03 9.55 -4.05
CA THR A 295 -11.35 9.22 -4.63
C THR A 295 -11.21 8.66 -6.04
N ILE A 296 -12.00 7.64 -6.38
CA ILE A 296 -12.11 7.17 -7.76
C ILE A 296 -12.92 8.19 -8.57
N VAL A 297 -12.33 8.76 -9.61
CA VAL A 297 -12.96 9.85 -10.38
C VAL A 297 -13.32 9.48 -11.81
N GLY A 298 -12.71 8.46 -12.42
CA GLY A 298 -12.95 8.10 -13.83
C GLY A 298 -11.97 7.06 -14.35
N THR A 299 -11.92 6.89 -15.67
CA THR A 299 -11.03 5.95 -16.37
C THR A 299 -10.04 6.68 -17.28
N MET A 300 -8.96 6.01 -17.68
CA MET A 300 -7.87 6.62 -18.46
C MET A 300 -8.35 7.18 -19.80
N LEU A 301 -7.81 8.33 -20.21
CA LEU A 301 -8.10 9.01 -21.48
C LEU A 301 -8.01 8.07 -22.70
N SER A 302 -7.13 7.08 -22.68
CA SER A 302 -6.97 6.10 -23.75
C SER A 302 -8.22 5.33 -24.12
N PHE A 303 -9.21 5.27 -23.24
CA PHE A 303 -10.49 4.59 -23.47
C PHE A 303 -11.57 5.51 -24.05
N HIS A 304 -11.26 6.78 -24.30
CA HIS A 304 -12.24 7.79 -24.68
C HIS A 304 -11.86 8.47 -26.00
N LYS A 305 -12.89 8.86 -26.75
CA LYS A 305 -12.80 9.99 -27.68
C LYS A 305 -13.32 11.23 -26.98
N ILE A 306 -12.72 12.38 -27.25
CA ILE A 306 -13.06 13.63 -26.56
C ILE A 306 -13.45 14.73 -27.54
N GLU A 307 -14.41 15.55 -27.15
CA GLU A 307 -14.85 16.69 -27.93
C GLU A 307 -14.01 17.95 -27.61
N GLN A 308 -14.17 18.98 -28.46
CA GLN A 308 -13.44 20.24 -28.32
C GLN A 308 -13.68 20.94 -26.97
N TRP A 309 -14.88 20.80 -26.38
CA TRP A 309 -15.18 21.38 -25.07
C TRP A 309 -14.49 20.62 -23.94
N GLN A 310 -14.36 19.28 -24.04
CA GLN A 310 -13.60 18.48 -23.08
C GLN A 310 -12.12 18.85 -23.12
N LYS A 311 -11.55 18.99 -24.32
CA LYS A 311 -10.19 19.52 -24.48
C LYS A 311 -10.02 20.89 -23.80
N SER A 312 -11.00 21.78 -23.96
CA SER A 312 -10.98 23.11 -23.32
C SER A 312 -11.02 23.00 -21.79
N ASN A 313 -11.79 22.05 -21.25
CA ASN A 313 -11.85 21.76 -19.82
C ASN A 313 -10.54 21.18 -19.27
N ALA A 314 -9.87 20.27 -19.99
CA ALA A 314 -8.55 19.76 -19.59
C ALA A 314 -7.51 20.89 -19.51
N LEU A 315 -7.47 21.76 -20.52
CA LEU A 315 -6.58 22.91 -20.54
C LEU A 315 -6.90 23.89 -19.39
N LYS A 316 -8.18 24.06 -19.05
CA LYS A 316 -8.60 24.84 -17.89
C LYS A 316 -8.11 24.20 -16.58
N ALA A 317 -8.27 22.89 -16.42
CA ALA A 317 -7.80 22.15 -15.25
C ALA A 317 -6.29 22.34 -15.04
N LEU A 318 -5.50 22.18 -16.11
CA LEU A 318 -4.06 22.38 -16.05
C LEU A 318 -3.67 23.82 -15.72
N LYS A 319 -4.36 24.82 -16.30
CA LYS A 319 -4.13 26.24 -15.96
C LYS A 319 -4.42 26.56 -14.50
N VAL A 320 -5.43 25.91 -13.92
CA VAL A 320 -5.74 26.03 -12.49
C VAL A 320 -4.64 25.39 -11.63
N ILE A 321 -4.05 24.27 -12.06
CA ILE A 321 -2.86 23.72 -11.39
C ILE A 321 -1.68 24.71 -11.49
N HIS A 322 -1.43 25.26 -12.67
CA HIS A 322 -0.38 26.26 -12.90
C HIS A 322 -0.57 27.53 -12.06
N SER A 323 -1.81 27.97 -11.80
CA SER A 323 -2.06 29.15 -10.97
C SER A 323 -1.69 28.95 -9.50
N HIS A 324 -1.50 27.70 -9.06
CA HIS A 324 -0.94 27.34 -7.75
C HIS A 324 0.59 27.21 -7.77
N ASN A 325 1.24 27.70 -8.84
CA ASN A 325 2.68 27.58 -9.08
C ASN A 325 3.18 26.12 -9.13
N ILE A 326 2.33 25.19 -9.60
CA ILE A 326 2.69 23.78 -9.76
C ILE A 326 2.86 23.48 -11.26
N LEU A 327 4.01 22.94 -11.64
CA LEU A 327 4.24 22.32 -12.95
C LEU A 327 4.07 20.81 -12.79
N HIS A 328 3.25 20.17 -13.62
CA HIS A 328 2.95 18.74 -13.46
C HIS A 328 4.15 17.86 -13.82
N ASN A 329 4.81 18.19 -14.93
CA ASN A 329 6.03 17.60 -15.49
C ASN A 329 5.93 16.13 -15.93
N ASP A 330 4.71 15.62 -16.14
CA ASP A 330 4.46 14.24 -16.61
C ASP A 330 3.11 14.13 -17.36
N ILE A 331 2.91 14.98 -18.37
CA ILE A 331 1.68 14.97 -19.17
C ILE A 331 1.70 13.80 -20.17
N ARG A 332 0.84 12.81 -19.93
CA ARG A 332 0.64 11.61 -20.75
C ARG A 332 -0.78 11.07 -20.58
N GLU A 333 -1.24 10.22 -21.50
CA GLU A 333 -2.62 9.70 -21.49
C GLU A 333 -3.00 8.95 -20.21
N GLY A 334 -2.04 8.25 -19.57
CA GLY A 334 -2.26 7.54 -18.32
C GLY A 334 -2.46 8.44 -17.09
N ASN A 335 -2.10 9.73 -17.20
CA ASN A 335 -2.23 10.71 -16.11
C ASN A 335 -3.45 11.63 -16.29
N ILE A 336 -4.29 11.35 -17.30
CA ILE A 336 -5.54 12.07 -17.57
C ILE A 336 -6.70 11.09 -17.43
N LEU A 337 -7.62 11.36 -16.50
CA LEU A 337 -8.83 10.57 -16.29
C LEU A 337 -10.06 11.31 -16.82
N VAL A 338 -10.98 10.56 -17.41
CA VAL A 338 -12.27 11.04 -17.89
C VAL A 338 -13.37 10.27 -17.17
N ASN A 339 -14.38 10.98 -16.68
CA ASN A 339 -15.51 10.36 -15.98
C ASN A 339 -16.76 10.29 -16.86
N GLU A 340 -17.82 9.63 -16.38
CA GLU A 340 -19.08 9.46 -17.13
C GLU A 340 -19.80 10.78 -17.42
N LYS A 341 -19.53 11.82 -16.63
CA LYS A 341 -20.03 13.19 -16.83
C LYS A 341 -19.10 13.99 -17.76
N SER A 342 -18.15 13.33 -18.40
CA SER A 342 -17.15 13.91 -19.30
C SER A 342 -16.27 14.99 -18.65
N ASN A 343 -16.16 14.99 -17.32
CA ASN A 343 -15.20 15.80 -16.58
C ASN A 343 -13.81 15.18 -16.66
N ILE A 344 -12.79 16.04 -16.70
CA ILE A 344 -11.39 15.64 -16.81
C ILE A 344 -10.67 15.90 -15.51
N TYR A 345 -9.88 14.90 -15.10
CA TYR A 345 -9.05 14.96 -13.91
C TYR A 345 -7.60 14.67 -14.27
N ILE A 346 -6.68 15.36 -13.59
CA ILE A 346 -5.24 15.18 -13.73
C ILE A 346 -4.73 14.45 -12.47
N ILE A 347 -3.86 13.45 -12.66
CA ILE A 347 -3.33 12.59 -11.59
C ILE A 347 -1.82 12.37 -11.74
N ASP A 348 -1.19 11.77 -10.73
CA ASP A 348 0.24 11.39 -10.71
C ASP A 348 1.20 12.58 -10.65
N PHE A 349 1.19 13.29 -9.52
CA PHE A 349 2.07 14.44 -9.26
C PHE A 349 3.47 14.06 -8.77
N GLY A 350 3.88 12.80 -8.90
CA GLY A 350 5.16 12.31 -8.38
C GLY A 350 6.39 12.99 -9.01
N MET A 351 6.23 13.60 -10.18
CA MET A 351 7.28 14.33 -10.91
C MET A 351 7.12 15.86 -10.87
N SER A 352 6.06 16.35 -10.21
CA SER A 352 5.70 17.75 -10.20
C SER A 352 6.65 18.60 -9.38
N ILE A 353 6.76 19.88 -9.73
CA ILE A 353 7.63 20.83 -9.03
C ILE A 353 6.88 22.14 -8.77
N VAL A 354 7.28 22.83 -7.71
CA VAL A 354 6.84 24.21 -7.46
C VAL A 354 7.72 25.15 -8.30
N THR A 355 7.11 25.99 -9.13
CA THR A 355 7.80 26.98 -9.96
C THR A 355 6.88 28.13 -10.35
N ASP A 356 7.45 29.31 -10.59
CA ASP A 356 6.77 30.50 -11.11
C ASP A 356 7.10 30.76 -12.60
N LYS A 357 7.86 29.85 -13.23
CA LYS A 357 8.36 30.01 -14.60
C LYS A 357 7.25 29.83 -15.63
N LYS A 358 6.55 30.93 -15.95
CA LYS A 358 5.46 30.98 -16.94
C LYS A 358 5.79 30.35 -18.30
N LYS A 359 7.06 30.34 -18.72
CA LYS A 359 7.49 29.67 -19.98
C LYS A 359 7.31 28.15 -19.91
N LEU A 360 7.55 27.54 -18.75
CA LEU A 360 7.36 26.09 -18.55
C LEU A 360 5.87 25.75 -18.59
N PHE A 361 5.02 26.55 -17.93
CA PHE A 361 3.56 26.37 -17.97
C PHE A 361 3.00 26.42 -19.40
N ARG A 362 3.41 27.39 -20.22
CA ARG A 362 2.97 27.46 -21.62
C ARG A 362 3.41 26.24 -22.43
N ARG A 363 4.60 25.71 -22.15
CA ARG A 363 5.10 24.50 -22.80
C ARG A 363 4.25 23.29 -22.42
N GLU A 364 3.98 23.10 -21.14
CA GLU A 364 3.16 22.00 -20.63
C GLU A 364 1.71 22.07 -21.16
N GLU A 365 1.12 23.28 -21.25
CA GLU A 365 -0.18 23.50 -21.89
C GLU A 365 -0.17 23.09 -23.37
N SER A 366 0.91 23.40 -24.11
CA SER A 366 1.07 22.97 -25.50
C SER A 366 1.23 21.45 -25.62
N GLU A 367 1.94 20.83 -24.69
CA GLU A 367 2.12 19.38 -24.64
C GLU A 367 0.78 18.67 -24.40
N LEU A 368 -0.02 19.15 -23.44
CA LEU A 368 -1.37 18.65 -23.18
C LEU A 368 -2.29 18.86 -24.39
N SER A 369 -2.29 20.04 -25.00
CA SER A 369 -3.11 20.32 -26.19
C SER A 369 -2.80 19.35 -27.34
N ARG A 370 -1.50 19.08 -27.58
CA ARG A 370 -1.05 18.13 -28.61
C ARG A 370 -1.41 16.69 -28.29
N LEU A 371 -1.39 16.30 -27.01
CA LEU A 371 -1.84 14.98 -26.57
C LEU A 371 -3.34 14.82 -26.85
N LEU A 372 -4.16 15.76 -26.39
CA LEU A 372 -5.62 15.71 -26.50
C LEU A 372 -6.11 15.68 -27.95
N ASN A 373 -5.42 16.38 -28.87
CA ASN A 373 -5.73 16.32 -30.31
C ASN A 373 -5.71 14.90 -30.90
N ARG A 374 -5.00 13.95 -30.30
CA ARG A 374 -4.94 12.57 -30.79
C ARG A 374 -6.17 11.74 -30.42
N TYR A 375 -6.98 12.25 -29.50
CA TYR A 375 -8.18 11.60 -28.98
C TYR A 375 -9.46 12.31 -29.42
N MET A 376 -9.35 13.34 -30.27
CA MET A 376 -10.48 14.08 -30.82
C MET A 376 -11.15 13.38 -31.99
#